data_AF-R7WGK5-F1
#
_entry.id   AF-R7WGK5-F1
#
_cell.length_a   1.000
_cell.length_b   1.000
_cell.length_c   1.000
_cell.angle_alpha   90.00
_cell.angle_beta   90.00
_cell.angle_gamma   90.00
#
_symmetry.space_group_name_H-M   'P 1'
#
loop_
_entity.id
_entity.type
_entity.pdbx_description
1 polymer ?
#
loop_
_entity_poly.entity_id
_entity_poly.type
_entity_poly.pdbx_seq_one_letter_code
_entity_poly.pdbx_strand_id
1 'polypeptide(L)'
;MGSLLPVALLGLGILLQLAGCSPPPDPVVCMHGTSNCTITNTYGFFLCPAANVTYPRTEQELIAAVAAVASAKRKHGKVVYRQDDRVDVSTPGGGLNDMLLFRANPTRATIAARAAEELLQENGTDTARCAAAQLQADTLEKQAYGFTNDGVSFTGYPVVGYQHRIQASGTCVNSPEDGLRSACGWDPRIPSSFNDNSGFSVALSKASAFIIDMQRLRDLNPAVFCAGVDPRIGVAFRYIKASSAYLGKAEDSIAVDIIYYRSHADGMPRVYADVVDEIEQIALRKYGALPHWGKNRNIAFDGAISKYPKAHEFLMVKDRCDPDGLFSSEWSDQVLGINGSLNIIKEHCAIEGLCVCSEDSHCAPELGYFCRPGKVYAKARVCSFGKDY
;
A
#
# COMPACT_ATOMS: atom_id res chain seq x y z
N MET A 1 44.51 30.87 39.47
CA MET A 1 43.20 30.62 38.83
C MET A 1 43.50 30.16 37.42
N GLY A 2 43.54 28.88 37.05
CA GLY A 2 42.61 27.81 37.38
C GLY A 2 42.06 27.31 36.04
N SER A 3 42.78 26.38 35.43
CA SER A 3 42.58 25.77 34.10
C SER A 3 41.16 25.26 33.84
N LEU A 4 40.49 25.79 32.81
CA LEU A 4 39.14 25.36 32.37
C LEU A 4 39.07 24.87 30.91
N LEU A 5 40.19 24.82 30.17
CA LEU A 5 40.20 24.38 28.77
C LEU A 5 40.17 22.86 28.47
N PRO A 6 40.44 21.89 29.39
CA PRO A 6 40.44 20.47 28.97
C PRO A 6 39.05 19.81 28.93
N VAL A 7 38.04 20.38 29.60
CA VAL A 7 36.77 19.66 29.85
C VAL A 7 35.79 19.76 28.66
N ALA A 8 35.86 20.83 27.87
CA ALA A 8 34.96 21.02 26.72
C ALA A 8 35.28 20.10 25.53
N LEU A 9 36.54 19.70 25.34
CA LEU A 9 36.95 18.79 24.25
C LEU A 9 36.66 17.31 24.55
N LEU A 10 36.62 16.93 25.83
CA LEU A 10 36.22 15.58 26.26
C LEU A 10 34.71 15.35 26.16
N GLY A 11 33.89 16.41 26.32
CA GLY A 11 32.43 16.32 26.13
C GLY A 11 32.02 16.11 24.67
N LEU A 12 32.75 16.70 23.71
CA LEU A 12 32.47 16.55 22.28
C LEU A 12 32.88 15.16 21.74
N GLY A 13 33.96 14.58 22.28
CA GLY A 13 34.43 13.24 21.89
C GLY A 13 33.52 12.09 22.35
N ILE A 14 32.77 12.28 23.43
CA ILE A 14 31.84 11.27 23.98
C ILE A 14 30.48 11.29 23.25
N LEU A 15 30.04 12.43 22.74
CA LEU A 15 28.81 12.54 21.93
C LEU A 15 28.94 11.96 20.51
N LEU A 16 30.17 11.82 19.99
CA LEU A 16 30.45 11.20 18.70
C LEU A 16 30.47 9.66 18.74
N GLN A 17 30.45 9.02 19.91
CA GLN A 17 30.49 7.55 20.03
C GLN A 17 29.12 6.87 20.24
N LEU A 18 28.03 7.62 20.36
CA LEU A 18 26.69 7.05 20.57
C LEU A 18 25.74 7.14 19.36
N ALA A 19 26.21 7.71 18.25
CA ALA A 19 25.57 7.54 16.93
C ALA A 19 26.11 6.28 16.24
N GLY A 20 26.16 5.16 16.96
CA GLY A 20 26.37 3.86 16.34
C GLY A 20 25.09 3.43 15.65
N CYS A 21 25.01 3.59 14.33
CA CYS A 21 24.02 2.86 13.53
C CYS A 21 24.42 1.38 13.58
N SER A 22 23.91 0.64 14.57
CA SER A 22 23.95 -0.81 14.49
C SER A 22 22.95 -1.23 13.42
N PRO A 23 23.33 -2.11 12.48
CA PRO A 23 22.36 -2.67 11.55
C PRO A 23 21.21 -3.26 12.37
N PRO A 24 19.94 -3.10 11.92
CA PRO A 24 18.82 -3.73 12.58
C PRO A 24 19.09 -5.23 12.76
N PRO A 25 18.64 -5.82 13.88
CA PRO A 25 18.84 -7.25 14.15
C PRO A 25 18.27 -8.10 13.03
N ASP A 26 18.82 -9.31 12.85
CA ASP A 26 18.34 -10.25 11.84
C ASP A 26 16.82 -10.41 11.95
N PRO A 27 16.07 -10.15 10.87
CA PRO A 27 14.62 -10.25 10.92
C PRO A 27 14.15 -11.66 11.23
N VAL A 28 14.95 -12.71 11.03
CA VAL A 28 14.57 -14.09 11.35
C VAL A 28 15.33 -14.60 12.57
N VAL A 29 14.62 -14.76 13.69
CA VAL A 29 15.20 -15.30 14.93
C VAL A 29 14.61 -16.66 15.22
N CYS A 30 15.44 -17.70 15.25
CA CYS A 30 15.01 -19.08 15.50
C CYS A 30 15.50 -19.58 16.87
N MET A 31 14.62 -20.25 17.63
CA MET A 31 15.00 -20.85 18.91
C MET A 31 15.91 -22.07 18.74
N HIS A 32 15.75 -22.82 17.65
CA HIS A 32 16.45 -24.09 17.45
C HIS A 32 16.99 -24.23 16.02
N GLY A 33 18.21 -23.73 15.79
CA GLY A 33 18.84 -23.77 14.46
C GLY A 33 18.00 -22.99 13.46
N THR A 34 17.32 -23.70 12.56
CA THR A 34 16.38 -23.10 11.60
C THR A 34 14.91 -23.29 11.96
N SER A 35 14.59 -23.86 13.12
CA SER A 35 13.22 -24.19 13.54
C SER A 35 12.73 -23.32 14.69
N ASN A 36 11.39 -23.24 14.80
CA ASN A 36 10.69 -22.41 15.78
C ASN A 36 11.16 -20.94 15.71
N CYS A 37 10.92 -20.35 14.54
CA CYS A 37 11.39 -19.02 14.18
C CYS A 37 10.32 -17.97 14.37
N THR A 38 10.78 -16.76 14.63
CA THR A 38 9.99 -15.54 14.60
C THR A 38 10.56 -14.65 13.51
N ILE A 39 9.74 -14.37 12.53
CA ILE A 39 10.03 -13.40 11.47
C ILE A 39 9.54 -12.04 11.92
N THR A 40 10.43 -11.06 11.86
CA THR A 40 10.16 -9.66 12.13
C THR A 40 10.39 -8.78 10.92
N ASN A 41 9.70 -7.65 10.88
CA ASN A 41 10.10 -6.58 9.98
C ASN A 41 11.34 -5.86 10.53
N THR A 42 11.96 -4.99 9.75
CA THR A 42 13.16 -4.21 10.12
C THR A 42 13.03 -3.41 11.43
N TYR A 43 11.80 -3.19 11.91
CA TYR A 43 11.49 -2.48 13.14
C TYR A 43 11.19 -3.38 14.35
N GLY A 44 11.17 -4.71 14.18
CA GLY A 44 10.92 -5.68 15.27
C GLY A 44 9.46 -5.79 15.73
N PHE A 45 8.50 -5.18 15.02
CA PHE A 45 7.11 -5.06 15.47
C PHE A 45 6.15 -6.06 14.82
N PHE A 46 6.43 -6.48 13.59
CA PHE A 46 5.69 -7.60 13.00
C PHE A 46 6.25 -8.89 13.61
N LEU A 47 5.42 -9.77 14.15
CA LEU A 47 5.86 -11.06 14.69
C LEU A 47 5.10 -12.15 13.95
N CYS A 48 5.78 -12.82 13.02
CA CYS A 48 5.22 -13.95 12.30
C CYS A 48 5.92 -15.24 12.75
N PRO A 49 5.24 -16.12 13.50
CA PRO A 49 5.81 -17.41 13.86
C PRO A 49 5.93 -18.29 12.61
N ALA A 50 7.13 -18.83 12.39
CA ALA A 50 7.45 -19.75 11.31
C ALA A 50 8.00 -21.05 11.88
N ALA A 51 7.44 -22.18 11.46
CA ALA A 51 7.87 -23.48 11.97
C ALA A 51 9.33 -23.79 11.61
N ASN A 52 9.78 -23.39 10.42
CA ASN A 52 11.14 -23.58 9.92
C ASN A 52 11.47 -22.50 8.88
N VAL A 53 12.74 -22.11 8.76
CA VAL A 53 13.27 -21.26 7.69
C VAL A 53 14.34 -22.02 6.89
N THR A 54 14.49 -21.70 5.62
CA THR A 54 15.59 -22.20 4.79
C THR A 54 16.23 -21.03 4.05
N TYR A 55 17.53 -21.13 3.77
CA TYR A 55 18.31 -20.08 3.12
C TYR A 55 18.97 -20.63 1.84
N PRO A 56 18.19 -20.84 0.76
CA PRO A 56 18.73 -21.36 -0.49
C PRO A 56 19.75 -20.40 -1.10
N ARG A 57 20.89 -20.94 -1.54
CA ARG A 57 21.96 -20.19 -2.21
C ARG A 57 22.02 -20.43 -3.71
N THR A 58 21.28 -21.44 -4.19
CA THR A 58 21.18 -21.80 -5.60
C THR A 58 19.72 -21.99 -5.99
N GLU A 59 19.43 -21.91 -7.29
CA GLU A 59 18.11 -22.19 -7.82
C GLU A 59 17.68 -23.65 -7.54
N GLN A 60 18.60 -24.61 -7.63
CA GLN A 60 18.32 -26.00 -7.27
C GLN A 60 17.92 -26.16 -5.80
N GLU A 61 18.61 -25.49 -4.87
CA GLU A 61 18.24 -25.50 -3.45
C GLU A 61 16.87 -24.88 -3.21
N LEU A 62 16.53 -23.81 -3.94
CA LEU A 62 15.22 -23.16 -3.86
C LEU A 62 14.12 -24.11 -4.35
N ILE A 63 14.30 -24.73 -5.52
CA ILE A 63 13.35 -25.69 -6.08
C ILE A 63 13.15 -26.88 -5.13
N ALA A 64 14.25 -27.42 -4.56
CA ALA A 64 14.18 -28.52 -3.62
C ALA A 64 13.42 -28.14 -2.33
N ALA A 65 13.66 -26.95 -1.80
CA ALA A 65 12.94 -26.42 -0.64
C ALA A 65 11.44 -26.27 -0.93
N VAL A 66 11.08 -25.68 -2.07
CA VAL A 66 9.68 -25.50 -2.48
C VAL A 66 8.99 -26.85 -2.66
N ALA A 67 9.65 -27.82 -3.32
CA ALA A 67 9.13 -29.17 -3.52
C ALA A 67 8.92 -29.93 -2.19
N ALA A 68 9.83 -29.79 -1.22
CA ALA A 68 9.70 -30.38 0.11
C ALA A 68 8.52 -29.79 0.89
N VAL A 69 8.29 -28.48 0.78
CA VAL A 69 7.15 -27.81 1.43
C VAL A 69 5.82 -28.17 0.77
N ALA A 70 5.80 -28.22 -0.57
CA ALA A 70 4.63 -28.61 -1.35
C ALA A 70 4.20 -30.06 -1.05
N SER A 71 5.16 -30.99 -1.01
CA SER A 71 4.88 -32.39 -0.66
C SER A 71 4.38 -32.55 0.79
N ALA A 72 4.84 -31.70 1.71
CA ALA A 72 4.37 -31.65 3.10
C ALA A 72 3.03 -30.93 3.30
N LYS A 73 2.40 -30.38 2.25
CA LYS A 73 1.15 -29.58 2.31
C LYS A 73 1.20 -28.43 3.33
N ARG A 74 2.38 -27.86 3.59
CA ARG A 74 2.54 -26.73 4.51
C ARG A 74 2.26 -25.43 3.76
N LYS A 75 1.61 -24.45 4.42
CA LYS A 75 1.49 -23.10 3.88
C LYS A 75 2.90 -22.51 3.74
N HIS A 76 3.27 -22.09 2.54
CA HIS A 76 4.54 -21.41 2.26
C HIS A 76 4.32 -19.90 2.15
N GLY A 77 5.29 -19.12 2.62
CA GLY A 77 5.42 -17.71 2.28
C GLY A 77 6.89 -17.43 1.92
N LYS A 78 7.12 -16.79 0.77
CA LYS A 78 8.42 -16.18 0.45
C LYS A 78 8.44 -14.82 1.14
N VAL A 79 9.45 -14.58 1.97
CA VAL A 79 9.71 -13.24 2.52
C VAL A 79 11.00 -12.74 1.90
N VAL A 80 10.93 -11.59 1.24
CA VAL A 80 12.10 -10.88 0.72
C VAL A 80 12.36 -9.71 1.65
N TYR A 81 13.56 -9.67 2.22
CA TYR A 81 13.97 -8.57 3.08
C TYR A 81 14.78 -7.56 2.29
N ARG A 82 14.52 -6.29 2.56
CA ARG A 82 15.36 -5.17 2.15
C ARG A 82 15.84 -4.47 3.41
N GLN A 83 17.13 -4.22 3.47
CA GLN A 83 17.75 -3.41 4.50
C GLN A 83 18.29 -2.15 3.85
N ASP A 84 17.82 -1.00 4.33
CA ASP A 84 18.38 0.30 3.99
C ASP A 84 19.15 0.80 5.20
N ASP A 85 20.34 1.35 4.97
CA ASP A 85 21.18 1.92 6.04
C ASP A 85 21.87 3.21 5.56
N ARG A 86 22.34 4.01 6.51
CA ARG A 86 23.16 5.20 6.25
C ARG A 86 24.62 4.80 6.29
N VAL A 87 25.35 5.20 5.25
CA VAL A 87 26.81 5.07 5.19
C VAL A 87 27.47 6.43 5.42
N ASP A 88 28.78 6.43 5.66
CA ASP A 88 29.55 7.67 5.76
C ASP A 88 29.37 8.51 4.47
N VAL A 89 29.27 9.83 4.61
CA VAL A 89 29.09 10.75 3.48
C VAL A 89 30.24 10.69 2.47
N SER A 90 31.42 10.25 2.88
CA SER A 90 32.58 10.01 2.01
C SER A 90 32.48 8.71 1.20
N THR A 91 31.49 7.85 1.48
CA THR A 91 31.31 6.59 0.77
C THR A 91 30.92 6.90 -0.68
N PRO A 92 31.72 6.48 -1.68
CA PRO A 92 31.38 6.73 -3.08
C PRO A 92 30.06 6.05 -3.46
N GLY A 93 29.19 6.76 -4.18
CA GLY A 93 27.93 6.19 -4.65
C GLY A 93 27.14 7.16 -5.51
N GLY A 94 26.74 6.70 -6.69
CA GLY A 94 25.93 7.45 -7.65
C GLY A 94 24.48 6.98 -7.73
N GLY A 95 24.05 6.16 -6.76
CA GLY A 95 22.82 5.39 -6.88
C GLY A 95 21.56 6.23 -7.05
N LEU A 96 20.60 5.68 -7.78
CA LEU A 96 19.32 6.30 -8.09
C LEU A 96 18.19 5.27 -7.96
N ASN A 97 17.07 5.70 -7.38
CA ASN A 97 15.80 4.99 -7.37
C ASN A 97 14.86 5.60 -8.42
N ASP A 98 14.88 5.05 -9.62
CA ASP A 98 13.95 5.43 -10.70
C ASP A 98 12.83 4.40 -10.81
N MET A 99 12.01 4.32 -9.75
CA MET A 99 10.95 3.34 -9.62
C MET A 99 10.06 3.29 -10.87
N LEU A 100 9.89 2.09 -11.42
CA LEU A 100 9.20 1.84 -12.69
C LEU A 100 7.77 2.37 -12.75
N LEU A 101 7.08 2.31 -11.62
CA LEU A 101 5.72 2.83 -11.49
C LEU A 101 5.67 4.36 -11.59
N PHE A 102 6.73 5.06 -11.19
CA PHE A 102 6.76 6.51 -11.03
C PHE A 102 7.68 7.22 -12.04
N ARG A 103 7.97 6.58 -13.17
CA ARG A 103 8.73 7.18 -14.26
C ARG A 103 7.92 7.22 -15.55
N ALA A 104 8.31 8.10 -16.46
CA ALA A 104 7.72 8.11 -17.79
C ALA A 104 8.09 6.84 -18.55
N ASN A 105 7.11 6.26 -19.23
CA ASN A 105 7.28 5.08 -20.06
C ASN A 105 6.80 5.40 -21.49
N PRO A 106 7.23 4.64 -22.52
CA PRO A 106 6.73 4.84 -23.87
C PRO A 106 5.20 4.78 -23.89
N THR A 107 4.53 5.84 -24.35
CA THR A 107 3.07 5.99 -24.29
C THR A 107 2.34 4.79 -24.89
N ARG A 108 2.81 4.32 -26.06
CA ARG A 108 2.27 3.13 -26.74
C ARG A 108 2.33 1.87 -25.87
N ALA A 109 3.42 1.67 -25.13
CA ALA A 109 3.57 0.52 -24.25
C ALA A 109 2.60 0.58 -23.08
N THR A 110 2.39 1.76 -22.49
CA THR A 110 1.45 1.93 -21.37
C THR A 110 0.00 1.75 -21.79
N ILE A 111 -0.40 2.25 -22.96
CA ILE A 111 -1.73 2.04 -23.55
C ILE A 111 -1.95 0.54 -23.86
N ALA A 112 -0.95 -0.13 -24.45
CA ALA A 112 -1.05 -1.55 -24.74
C ALA A 112 -1.15 -2.40 -23.45
N ALA A 113 -0.38 -2.05 -22.42
CA ALA A 113 -0.47 -2.71 -21.11
C ALA A 113 -1.85 -2.50 -20.48
N ARG A 114 -2.42 -1.29 -20.61
CA ARG A 114 -3.77 -1.00 -20.14
C ARG A 114 -4.83 -1.81 -20.88
N ALA A 115 -4.79 -1.86 -22.21
CA ALA A 115 -5.72 -2.66 -23.00
C ALA A 115 -5.65 -4.16 -22.65
N ALA A 116 -4.45 -4.69 -22.37
CA ALA A 116 -4.29 -6.06 -21.91
C ALA A 116 -4.91 -6.31 -20.52
N GLU A 117 -4.78 -5.34 -19.59
CA GLU A 117 -5.42 -5.38 -18.29
C GLU A 117 -6.96 -5.35 -18.40
N GLU A 118 -7.50 -4.48 -19.28
CA GLU A 118 -8.94 -4.39 -19.54
C GLU A 118 -9.51 -5.70 -20.11
N LEU A 119 -8.82 -6.33 -21.06
CA LEU A 119 -9.22 -7.63 -21.59
C LEU A 119 -9.23 -8.73 -20.50
N LEU A 120 -8.27 -8.69 -19.57
CA LEU A 120 -8.25 -9.58 -18.42
C LEU A 120 -9.37 -9.29 -17.43
N GLN A 121 -9.78 -8.03 -17.25
CA GLN A 121 -10.94 -7.68 -16.44
C GLN A 121 -12.22 -8.25 -17.08
N GLU A 122 -12.43 -8.01 -18.37
CA GLU A 122 -13.65 -8.45 -19.07
C GLU A 122 -13.78 -9.98 -19.17
N ASN A 123 -12.73 -10.66 -19.64
CA ASN A 123 -12.81 -12.06 -20.08
C ASN A 123 -11.71 -12.96 -19.50
N GLY A 124 -10.90 -12.45 -18.57
CA GLY A 124 -9.84 -13.24 -17.94
C GLY A 124 -10.38 -14.36 -17.04
N THR A 125 -9.63 -15.44 -16.95
CA THR A 125 -9.77 -16.40 -15.84
C THR A 125 -8.94 -15.93 -14.65
N ASP A 126 -9.26 -16.38 -13.45
CA ASP A 126 -8.51 -16.00 -12.24
C ASP A 126 -7.05 -16.43 -12.34
N THR A 127 -6.80 -17.60 -12.93
CA THR A 127 -5.45 -18.09 -13.25
C THR A 127 -4.72 -17.12 -14.19
N ALA A 128 -5.38 -16.62 -15.24
CA ALA A 128 -4.77 -15.68 -16.17
C ALA A 128 -4.45 -14.32 -15.52
N ARG A 129 -5.38 -13.79 -14.70
CA ARG A 129 -5.17 -12.55 -13.93
C ARG A 129 -3.99 -12.71 -12.98
N CYS A 130 -3.93 -13.82 -12.24
CA CYS A 130 -2.83 -14.08 -11.33
C CYS A 130 -1.49 -14.34 -12.02
N ALA A 131 -1.48 -14.99 -13.18
CA ALA A 131 -0.27 -15.16 -13.98
C ALA A 131 0.26 -13.81 -14.49
N ALA A 132 -0.63 -12.93 -14.95
CA ALA A 132 -0.27 -11.57 -15.35
C ALA A 132 0.29 -10.76 -14.17
N ALA A 133 -0.34 -10.88 -13.00
CA ALA A 133 0.13 -10.29 -11.76
C ALA A 133 1.53 -10.75 -11.36
N GLN A 134 1.77 -12.06 -11.37
CA GLN A 134 3.09 -12.63 -11.08
C GLN A 134 4.14 -12.14 -12.08
N LEU A 135 3.81 -12.12 -13.38
CA LEU A 135 4.71 -11.62 -14.41
C LEU A 135 5.12 -10.16 -14.19
N GLN A 136 4.19 -9.31 -13.74
CA GLN A 136 4.50 -7.93 -13.38
C GLN A 136 5.46 -7.84 -12.18
N ALA A 137 5.18 -8.59 -11.11
CA ALA A 137 6.06 -8.63 -9.94
C ALA A 137 7.48 -9.14 -10.29
N ASP A 138 7.58 -10.22 -11.08
CA ASP A 138 8.84 -10.77 -11.56
C ASP A 138 9.61 -9.76 -12.43
N THR A 139 8.90 -8.96 -13.23
CA THR A 139 9.50 -7.92 -14.07
C THR A 139 10.08 -6.80 -13.22
N LEU A 140 9.37 -6.37 -12.17
CA LEU A 140 9.88 -5.37 -11.21
C LEU A 140 11.14 -5.90 -10.51
N GLU A 141 11.15 -7.15 -10.06
CA GLU A 141 12.30 -7.78 -9.41
C GLU A 141 13.51 -7.86 -10.37
N LYS A 142 13.31 -8.31 -11.61
CA LYS A 142 14.36 -8.39 -12.65
C LYS A 142 14.96 -7.05 -13.03
N GLN A 143 14.19 -5.97 -12.89
CA GLN A 143 14.64 -4.60 -13.17
C GLN A 143 15.11 -3.89 -11.90
N ALA A 144 15.43 -4.65 -10.84
CA ALA A 144 15.89 -4.14 -9.55
C ALA A 144 14.98 -3.03 -8.99
N TYR A 145 13.67 -3.12 -9.22
CA TYR A 145 12.68 -2.13 -8.80
C TYR A 145 12.94 -0.68 -9.28
N GLY A 146 13.82 -0.49 -10.27
CA GLY A 146 14.25 0.82 -10.75
C GLY A 146 15.56 1.34 -10.11
N PHE A 147 16.23 0.55 -9.27
CA PHE A 147 17.53 0.92 -8.73
C PHE A 147 18.65 0.85 -9.76
N THR A 148 19.57 1.80 -9.70
CA THR A 148 20.85 1.79 -10.44
C THR A 148 21.98 2.24 -9.52
N ASN A 149 23.21 1.74 -9.75
CA ASN A 149 24.37 2.03 -8.90
C ASN A 149 25.06 3.36 -9.26
N ASP A 150 24.91 3.82 -10.49
CA ASP A 150 25.54 5.02 -11.07
C ASP A 150 24.52 6.02 -11.64
N GLY A 151 23.22 5.73 -11.56
CA GLY A 151 22.16 6.48 -12.21
C GLY A 151 21.76 5.99 -13.60
N VAL A 152 22.43 4.95 -14.12
CA VAL A 152 22.23 4.43 -15.48
C VAL A 152 21.99 2.91 -15.46
N SER A 153 22.80 2.17 -14.72
CA SER A 153 22.81 0.70 -14.74
C SER A 153 22.76 0.10 -13.34
N PHE A 154 22.07 -1.03 -13.21
CA PHE A 154 22.08 -1.85 -12.00
C PHE A 154 23.22 -2.86 -12.09
N THR A 155 24.18 -2.79 -11.17
CA THR A 155 25.32 -3.71 -11.08
C THR A 155 25.25 -4.63 -9.87
N GLY A 156 24.33 -4.38 -8.93
CA GLY A 156 24.10 -5.22 -7.76
C GLY A 156 23.83 -4.41 -6.48
N TYR A 157 23.48 -5.13 -5.42
CA TYR A 157 23.36 -4.55 -4.07
C TYR A 157 24.70 -4.62 -3.30
N PRO A 158 25.00 -3.68 -2.38
CA PRO A 158 24.17 -2.53 -2.02
C PRO A 158 24.24 -1.40 -3.05
N VAL A 159 23.12 -0.69 -3.21
CA VAL A 159 23.06 0.52 -4.03
C VAL A 159 23.32 1.72 -3.13
N VAL A 160 24.50 2.33 -3.27
CA VAL A 160 24.93 3.47 -2.46
C VAL A 160 24.70 4.76 -3.25
N GLY A 161 24.05 5.74 -2.62
CA GLY A 161 23.82 7.04 -3.22
C GLY A 161 23.25 8.04 -2.22
N TYR A 162 23.17 9.30 -2.62
CA TYR A 162 22.61 10.34 -1.77
C TYR A 162 21.14 10.10 -1.45
N GLN A 163 20.73 10.43 -0.22
CA GLN A 163 19.36 10.24 0.27
C GLN A 163 18.30 10.78 -0.70
N HIS A 164 18.51 11.95 -1.29
CA HIS A 164 17.56 12.57 -2.23
C HIS A 164 17.41 11.80 -3.55
N ARG A 165 18.37 10.94 -3.93
CA ARG A 165 18.31 10.08 -5.13
C ARG A 165 17.80 8.68 -4.84
N ILE A 166 18.06 8.17 -3.63
CA ILE A 166 17.67 6.82 -3.22
C ILE A 166 16.24 6.78 -2.65
N GLN A 167 15.81 7.84 -1.96
CA GLN A 167 14.47 7.91 -1.34
C GLN A 167 13.41 8.57 -2.22
N ALA A 168 13.80 9.45 -3.15
CA ALA A 168 12.87 9.93 -4.14
C ALA A 168 12.62 8.81 -5.15
N SER A 169 11.35 8.49 -5.39
CA SER A 169 10.95 7.39 -6.27
C SER A 169 10.46 7.94 -7.60
N GLY A 170 11.29 7.82 -8.64
CA GLY A 170 10.88 8.03 -10.03
C GLY A 170 11.12 9.43 -10.60
N THR A 171 11.24 9.48 -11.93
CA THR A 171 11.63 10.67 -12.70
C THR A 171 10.48 11.30 -13.49
N CYS A 172 9.22 10.89 -13.25
CA CYS A 172 8.07 11.33 -14.06
C CYS A 172 7.94 12.85 -14.20
N VAL A 173 8.11 13.60 -13.11
CA VAL A 173 7.98 15.07 -13.13
C VAL A 173 9.02 15.75 -14.01
N ASN A 174 10.13 15.07 -14.29
CA ASN A 174 11.22 15.55 -15.14
C ASN A 174 11.15 14.96 -16.55
N SER A 175 10.03 14.35 -16.95
CA SER A 175 9.88 13.79 -18.29
C SER A 175 9.99 14.86 -19.36
N PRO A 176 10.65 14.59 -20.51
CA PRO A 176 10.78 15.58 -21.57
C PRO A 176 9.42 15.90 -22.20
N GLU A 177 9.22 17.16 -22.60
CA GLU A 177 8.10 17.59 -23.44
C GLU A 177 8.31 17.09 -24.89
N ASP A 178 8.09 15.80 -25.10
CA ASP A 178 8.40 15.09 -26.34
C ASP A 178 7.18 14.84 -27.24
N GLY A 179 6.07 15.53 -26.96
CA GLY A 179 4.79 15.34 -27.65
C GLY A 179 4.10 14.03 -27.29
N LEU A 180 4.16 13.62 -26.01
CA LEU A 180 3.57 12.38 -25.48
C LEU A 180 4.13 11.10 -26.13
N ARG A 181 5.40 11.12 -26.57
CA ARG A 181 6.09 9.87 -26.93
C ARG A 181 6.40 9.04 -25.69
N SER A 182 6.73 9.72 -24.60
CA SER A 182 6.77 9.17 -23.24
C SER A 182 5.78 9.90 -22.34
N ALA A 183 5.22 9.17 -21.37
CA ALA A 183 4.24 9.72 -20.44
C ALA A 183 4.25 8.97 -19.12
N CYS A 184 3.81 9.65 -18.06
CA CYS A 184 3.45 9.03 -16.80
C CYS A 184 2.23 8.12 -17.00
N GLY A 185 2.19 7.00 -16.29
CA GLY A 185 1.07 6.06 -16.41
C GLY A 185 -0.30 6.67 -16.06
N TRP A 186 -0.30 7.74 -15.25
CA TRP A 186 -1.49 8.48 -14.82
C TRP A 186 -1.70 9.81 -15.58
N ASP A 187 -0.98 10.05 -16.68
CA ASP A 187 -1.17 11.27 -17.47
C ASP A 187 -2.60 11.28 -18.07
N PRO A 188 -3.44 12.28 -17.77
CA PRO A 188 -4.85 12.28 -18.16
C PRO A 188 -5.07 12.45 -19.67
N ARG A 189 -4.02 12.77 -20.44
CA ARG A 189 -4.09 12.95 -21.89
C ARG A 189 -4.04 11.63 -22.66
N ILE A 190 -3.76 10.52 -21.98
CA ILE A 190 -3.63 9.20 -22.60
C ILE A 190 -4.54 8.17 -21.90
N PRO A 191 -5.12 7.20 -22.63
CA PRO A 191 -5.93 6.14 -22.05
C PRO A 191 -5.03 5.04 -21.46
N SER A 192 -4.31 5.39 -20.39
CA SER A 192 -3.34 4.52 -19.72
C SER A 192 -3.86 4.02 -18.37
N SER A 193 -2.97 3.59 -17.49
CA SER A 193 -3.29 3.04 -16.17
C SER A 193 -4.21 3.97 -15.38
N PHE A 194 -5.34 3.44 -14.93
CA PHE A 194 -6.26 4.13 -14.04
C PHE A 194 -6.63 3.20 -12.90
N ASN A 195 -6.33 3.67 -11.69
CA ASN A 195 -6.38 2.89 -10.47
C ASN A 195 -6.87 3.76 -9.32
N ASP A 196 -7.56 3.11 -8.40
CA ASP A 196 -7.87 3.70 -7.11
C ASP A 196 -6.87 3.20 -6.05
N ASN A 197 -6.81 3.93 -4.94
CA ASN A 197 -5.99 3.58 -3.79
C ASN A 197 -6.81 3.71 -2.50
N SER A 198 -7.19 2.59 -1.90
CA SER A 198 -7.77 2.59 -0.56
C SER A 198 -6.62 2.65 0.45
N GLY A 199 -6.62 3.70 1.26
CA GLY A 199 -5.60 3.97 2.26
C GLY A 199 -6.23 4.25 3.62
N PHE A 200 -5.88 3.49 4.64
CA PHE A 200 -6.42 3.69 5.99
C PHE A 200 -5.41 3.32 7.07
N SER A 201 -5.64 3.77 8.30
CA SER A 201 -4.79 3.50 9.46
C SER A 201 -5.56 2.75 10.53
N VAL A 202 -5.05 1.59 10.94
CA VAL A 202 -5.59 0.77 12.03
C VAL A 202 -4.65 0.92 13.24
N ALA A 203 -5.21 1.21 14.41
CA ALA A 203 -4.44 1.27 15.65
C ALA A 203 -3.63 -0.03 15.85
N LEU A 204 -2.37 0.09 16.29
CA LEU A 204 -1.45 -1.04 16.39
C LEU A 204 -1.99 -2.13 17.35
N SER A 205 -2.70 -1.72 18.39
CA SER A 205 -3.42 -2.61 19.34
C SER A 205 -4.46 -3.52 18.67
N LYS A 206 -4.97 -3.14 17.49
CA LYS A 206 -5.98 -3.87 16.71
C LYS A 206 -5.42 -4.50 15.43
N ALA A 207 -4.18 -4.20 15.07
CA ALA A 207 -3.57 -4.58 13.79
C ALA A 207 -3.57 -6.10 13.56
N SER A 208 -3.22 -6.90 14.58
CA SER A 208 -3.19 -8.36 14.47
C SER A 208 -4.58 -8.94 14.14
N ALA A 209 -5.62 -8.51 14.85
CA ALA A 209 -6.98 -8.96 14.62
C ALA A 209 -7.49 -8.56 13.23
N PHE A 210 -7.19 -7.33 12.81
CA PHE A 210 -7.49 -6.85 11.46
C PHE A 210 -6.81 -7.72 10.38
N ILE A 211 -5.51 -7.98 10.52
CA ILE A 211 -4.75 -8.81 9.58
C ILE A 211 -5.31 -10.23 9.54
N ILE A 212 -5.73 -10.80 10.66
CA ILE A 212 -6.35 -12.13 10.71
C ILE A 212 -7.65 -12.17 9.90
N ASP A 213 -8.51 -11.14 9.98
CA ASP A 213 -9.72 -11.09 9.16
C ASP A 213 -9.42 -10.93 7.67
N MET A 214 -8.42 -10.11 7.31
CA MET A 214 -7.95 -9.99 5.93
C MET A 214 -7.39 -11.32 5.41
N GLN A 215 -6.63 -12.05 6.25
CA GLN A 215 -6.12 -13.38 5.92
C GLN A 215 -7.24 -14.41 5.77
N ARG A 216 -8.30 -14.34 6.59
CA ARG A 216 -9.48 -15.19 6.42
C ARG A 216 -10.15 -14.94 5.07
N LEU A 217 -10.29 -13.69 4.66
CA LEU A 217 -10.87 -13.33 3.36
C LEU A 217 -10.03 -13.88 2.20
N ARG A 218 -8.70 -13.72 2.27
CA ARG A 218 -7.75 -14.33 1.32
C ARG A 218 -7.86 -15.85 1.29
N ASP A 219 -7.97 -16.48 2.45
CA ASP A 219 -7.96 -17.94 2.59
C ASP A 219 -9.24 -18.60 2.07
N LEU A 220 -10.33 -17.84 1.84
CA LEU A 220 -11.52 -18.34 1.14
C LEU A 220 -11.19 -18.70 -0.31
N ASN A 221 -10.53 -17.78 -1.03
CA ASN A 221 -10.07 -18.02 -2.39
C ASN A 221 -8.85 -17.13 -2.72
N PRO A 222 -7.62 -17.69 -2.66
CA PRO A 222 -6.41 -16.92 -2.92
C PRO A 222 -6.30 -16.35 -4.35
N ALA A 223 -6.89 -17.02 -5.34
CA ALA A 223 -6.85 -16.57 -6.73
C ALA A 223 -7.70 -15.30 -6.92
N VAL A 224 -8.85 -15.24 -6.26
CA VAL A 224 -9.71 -14.06 -6.23
C VAL A 224 -9.02 -12.89 -5.54
N PHE A 225 -8.41 -13.12 -4.38
CA PHE A 225 -7.69 -12.07 -3.67
C PHE A 225 -6.55 -11.49 -4.52
N CYS A 226 -5.82 -12.36 -5.21
CA CYS A 226 -4.77 -11.99 -6.15
C CYS A 226 -5.30 -11.19 -7.36
N ALA A 227 -6.47 -11.53 -7.88
CA ALA A 227 -7.09 -10.82 -8.99
C ALA A 227 -7.73 -9.47 -8.59
N GLY A 228 -8.16 -9.33 -7.33
CA GLY A 228 -8.82 -8.12 -6.81
C GLY A 228 -7.88 -7.03 -6.29
N VAL A 229 -6.58 -7.32 -6.14
CA VAL A 229 -5.56 -6.38 -5.65
C VAL A 229 -4.50 -6.15 -6.73
N ASP A 230 -4.08 -4.91 -6.91
CA ASP A 230 -3.01 -4.57 -7.85
C ASP A 230 -1.68 -5.22 -7.42
N PRO A 231 -1.06 -6.04 -8.29
CA PRO A 231 0.12 -6.82 -7.95
C PRO A 231 1.42 -6.00 -7.94
N ARG A 232 1.42 -4.79 -8.50
CA ARG A 232 2.60 -3.91 -8.56
C ARG A 232 3.03 -3.44 -7.18
N ILE A 233 2.06 -3.31 -6.26
CA ILE A 233 2.30 -2.93 -4.86
C ILE A 233 1.78 -3.99 -3.88
N GLY A 234 0.70 -4.69 -4.24
CA GLY A 234 -0.02 -5.57 -3.32
C GLY A 234 -0.72 -4.76 -2.21
N VAL A 235 -0.76 -5.34 -1.02
CA VAL A 235 -1.22 -4.65 0.21
C VAL A 235 0.01 -4.13 0.95
N ALA A 236 0.23 -2.82 0.91
CA ALA A 236 1.37 -2.19 1.55
C ALA A 236 1.05 -1.87 3.01
N PHE A 237 1.91 -2.30 3.92
CA PHE A 237 1.84 -1.98 5.36
C PHE A 237 2.97 -1.04 5.75
N ARG A 238 2.65 0.04 6.46
CA ARG A 238 3.60 1.03 6.98
C ARG A 238 3.29 1.31 8.44
N TYR A 239 4.30 1.68 9.23
CA TYR A 239 4.11 2.01 10.64
C TYR A 239 4.11 3.51 10.83
N ILE A 240 3.17 4.01 11.62
CA ILE A 240 3.00 5.43 11.91
C ILE A 240 2.97 5.61 13.42
N LYS A 241 3.80 6.52 13.93
CA LYS A 241 3.78 6.93 15.34
C LYS A 241 2.57 7.82 15.65
N ALA A 242 2.09 7.74 16.88
CA ALA A 242 1.12 8.67 17.43
C ALA A 242 1.57 10.13 17.20
N SER A 243 0.61 11.01 16.94
CA SER A 243 0.82 12.41 16.63
C SER A 243 -0.10 13.28 17.48
N SER A 244 0.42 14.43 17.91
CA SER A 244 -0.35 15.44 18.64
C SER A 244 -1.16 16.37 17.74
N ALA A 245 -0.97 16.29 16.40
CA ALA A 245 -1.70 17.06 15.41
C ALA A 245 -3.21 16.80 15.50
N TYR A 246 -4.03 17.82 15.19
CA TYR A 246 -5.47 17.73 15.44
C TYR A 246 -6.18 16.65 14.62
N LEU A 247 -5.80 16.51 13.34
CA LEU A 247 -6.22 15.41 12.45
C LEU A 247 -5.14 14.32 12.34
N GLY A 248 -4.27 14.23 13.37
CA GLY A 248 -3.24 13.21 13.53
C GLY A 248 -3.79 11.90 14.10
N LYS A 249 -2.95 10.86 14.11
CA LYS A 249 -3.31 9.55 14.66
C LYS A 249 -3.01 9.61 16.17
N ALA A 250 -4.01 9.39 17.02
CA ALA A 250 -3.84 9.49 18.47
C ALA A 250 -2.96 8.36 19.07
N GLU A 251 -2.85 7.24 18.37
CA GLU A 251 -2.09 6.07 18.78
C GLU A 251 -1.16 5.59 17.65
N ASP A 252 -0.11 4.86 18.03
CA ASP A 252 0.71 4.12 17.06
C ASP A 252 -0.19 3.22 16.22
N SER A 253 0.02 3.23 14.91
CA SER A 253 -0.88 2.64 13.93
C SER A 253 -0.11 1.96 12.80
N ILE A 254 -0.72 0.96 12.18
CA ILE A 254 -0.34 0.55 10.83
C ILE A 254 -1.15 1.38 9.82
N ALA A 255 -0.48 1.96 8.82
CA ALA A 255 -1.12 2.40 7.59
C ALA A 255 -1.11 1.26 6.58
N VAL A 256 -2.25 1.10 5.91
CA VAL A 256 -2.48 0.07 4.91
C VAL A 256 -2.87 0.78 3.62
N ASP A 257 -2.24 0.41 2.52
CA ASP A 257 -2.57 0.91 1.18
C ASP A 257 -2.84 -0.26 0.25
N ILE A 258 -3.93 -0.19 -0.49
CA ILE A 258 -4.37 -1.20 -1.45
C ILE A 258 -4.67 -0.46 -2.75
N ILE A 259 -3.83 -0.69 -3.77
CA ILE A 259 -4.10 -0.21 -5.13
C ILE A 259 -4.93 -1.27 -5.84
N TYR A 260 -5.87 -0.83 -6.68
CA TYR A 260 -6.67 -1.71 -7.50
C TYR A 260 -7.11 -1.02 -8.79
N TYR A 261 -7.37 -1.84 -9.80
CA TYR A 261 -7.88 -1.41 -11.10
C TYR A 261 -9.18 -0.59 -10.98
N ARG A 262 -9.28 0.50 -11.75
CA ARG A 262 -10.51 1.25 -12.00
C ARG A 262 -10.73 1.37 -13.50
N SER A 263 -11.95 1.09 -13.99
CA SER A 263 -12.31 1.31 -15.40
C SER A 263 -12.28 2.81 -15.74
N HIS A 264 -12.06 3.20 -16.98
CA HIS A 264 -12.31 4.60 -17.41
C HIS A 264 -13.81 4.87 -17.63
N ALA A 265 -14.61 3.83 -17.79
CA ALA A 265 -16.06 3.95 -17.97
C ALA A 265 -16.76 4.01 -16.60
N ASP A 266 -17.64 4.99 -16.42
CA ASP A 266 -18.45 5.15 -15.22
C ASP A 266 -19.46 4.01 -15.09
N GLY A 267 -19.67 3.57 -13.85
CA GLY A 267 -20.55 2.47 -13.48
C GLY A 267 -20.00 1.08 -13.78
N MET A 268 -18.82 0.97 -14.41
CA MET A 268 -18.27 -0.34 -14.76
C MET A 268 -17.60 -1.02 -13.54
N PRO A 269 -18.10 -2.19 -13.11
CA PRO A 269 -17.51 -2.93 -12.00
C PRO A 269 -16.12 -3.45 -12.37
N ARG A 270 -15.26 -3.57 -11.35
CA ARG A 270 -14.01 -4.33 -11.45
C ARG A 270 -14.23 -5.75 -10.95
N VAL A 271 -13.51 -6.70 -11.50
CA VAL A 271 -13.58 -8.09 -11.06
C VAL A 271 -13.09 -8.20 -9.62
N TYR A 272 -13.87 -8.89 -8.79
CA TYR A 272 -13.62 -9.08 -7.35
C TYR A 272 -13.47 -7.78 -6.55
N ALA A 273 -14.24 -6.75 -6.92
CA ALA A 273 -14.37 -5.50 -6.15
C ALA A 273 -14.70 -5.76 -4.67
N ASP A 274 -15.51 -6.80 -4.42
CA ASP A 274 -15.96 -7.26 -3.10
C ASP A 274 -14.81 -7.53 -2.12
N VAL A 275 -13.65 -8.00 -2.60
CA VAL A 275 -12.47 -8.25 -1.75
C VAL A 275 -11.99 -6.95 -1.10
N VAL A 276 -11.68 -5.93 -1.90
CA VAL A 276 -11.13 -4.68 -1.37
C VAL A 276 -12.20 -3.87 -0.64
N ASP A 277 -13.44 -3.88 -1.14
CA ASP A 277 -14.56 -3.17 -0.52
C ASP A 277 -14.89 -3.76 0.86
N GLU A 278 -14.77 -5.09 1.04
CA GLU A 278 -14.95 -5.74 2.33
C GLU A 278 -13.79 -5.43 3.28
N ILE A 279 -12.54 -5.44 2.81
CA ILE A 279 -11.36 -5.07 3.62
C ILE A 279 -11.50 -3.64 4.14
N GLU A 280 -11.92 -2.70 3.28
CA GLU A 280 -12.14 -1.30 3.65
C GLU A 280 -13.22 -1.19 4.74
N GLN A 281 -14.34 -1.90 4.60
CA GLN A 281 -15.40 -1.90 5.61
C GLN A 281 -14.99 -2.60 6.91
N ILE A 282 -14.21 -3.68 6.86
CA ILE A 282 -13.61 -4.30 8.05
C ILE A 282 -12.74 -3.27 8.76
N ALA A 283 -11.84 -2.58 8.05
CA ALA A 283 -10.98 -1.58 8.65
C ALA A 283 -11.80 -0.42 9.26
N LEU A 284 -12.58 0.28 8.43
CA LEU A 284 -13.24 1.53 8.80
C LEU A 284 -14.42 1.34 9.75
N ARG A 285 -15.18 0.24 9.64
CA ARG A 285 -16.41 -0.01 10.42
C ARG A 285 -16.20 -0.98 11.58
N LYS A 286 -15.45 -2.07 11.42
CA LYS A 286 -15.22 -3.05 12.50
C LYS A 286 -14.09 -2.61 13.45
N TYR A 287 -12.97 -2.12 12.91
CA TYR A 287 -11.81 -1.76 13.74
C TYR A 287 -11.69 -0.27 14.06
N GLY A 288 -12.55 0.57 13.47
CA GLY A 288 -12.55 2.01 13.68
C GLY A 288 -11.35 2.70 13.04
N ALA A 289 -10.84 2.15 11.93
CA ALA A 289 -9.73 2.73 11.20
C ALA A 289 -10.04 4.16 10.72
N LEU A 290 -8.98 4.94 10.53
CA LEU A 290 -9.03 6.30 10.00
C LEU A 290 -8.67 6.28 8.51
N PRO A 291 -9.49 6.84 7.61
CA PRO A 291 -9.11 6.95 6.21
C PRO A 291 -7.93 7.90 6.04
N HIS A 292 -7.09 7.63 5.06
CA HIS A 292 -6.04 8.53 4.61
C HIS A 292 -6.66 9.66 3.79
N TRP A 293 -6.46 10.92 4.22
CA TRP A 293 -7.11 12.10 3.63
C TRP A 293 -6.85 12.33 2.14
N GLY A 294 -5.68 11.94 1.62
CA GLY A 294 -5.33 12.08 0.20
C GLY A 294 -5.59 10.84 -0.66
N LYS A 295 -6.48 9.93 -0.21
CA LYS A 295 -6.76 8.63 -0.84
C LYS A 295 -8.25 8.29 -0.67
N ASN A 296 -8.65 7.08 -1.07
CA ASN A 296 -10.00 6.53 -0.91
C ASN A 296 -11.07 7.20 -1.78
N ARG A 297 -12.21 6.52 -1.88
CA ARG A 297 -13.44 7.03 -2.50
C ARG A 297 -14.29 7.75 -1.44
N ASN A 298 -15.25 8.56 -1.87
CA ASN A 298 -16.04 9.45 -1.01
C ASN A 298 -16.61 8.77 0.24
N ILE A 299 -17.18 7.57 0.09
CA ILE A 299 -17.86 6.87 1.19
C ILE A 299 -16.92 6.49 2.35
N ALA A 300 -15.61 6.39 2.12
CA ALA A 300 -14.63 6.09 3.16
C ALA A 300 -14.52 7.21 4.20
N PHE A 301 -14.85 8.45 3.82
CA PHE A 301 -14.81 9.62 4.69
C PHE A 301 -16.10 9.82 5.51
N ASP A 302 -17.15 9.03 5.24
CA ASP A 302 -18.41 9.09 5.96
C ASP A 302 -18.20 8.84 7.48
N GLY A 303 -18.50 9.87 8.27
CA GLY A 303 -18.30 9.92 9.71
C GLY A 303 -16.84 9.96 10.15
N ALA A 304 -15.86 10.12 9.24
CA ALA A 304 -14.44 10.02 9.57
C ALA A 304 -13.98 11.09 10.57
N ILE A 305 -14.45 12.33 10.43
CA ILE A 305 -14.06 13.44 11.31
C ILE A 305 -14.37 13.17 12.78
N SER A 306 -15.49 12.49 13.06
CA SER A 306 -15.94 12.16 14.42
C SER A 306 -14.98 11.22 15.17
N LYS A 307 -14.09 10.53 14.43
CA LYS A 307 -13.09 9.62 14.99
C LYS A 307 -11.83 10.33 15.47
N TYR A 308 -11.68 11.63 15.19
CA TYR A 308 -10.52 12.42 15.61
C TYR A 308 -10.80 13.14 16.94
N PRO A 309 -10.06 12.86 18.02
CA PRO A 309 -10.33 13.44 19.34
C PRO A 309 -10.25 14.96 19.39
N LYS A 310 -9.49 15.58 18.47
CA LYS A 310 -9.26 17.02 18.39
C LYS A 310 -9.92 17.68 17.17
N ALA A 311 -10.95 17.04 16.62
CA ALA A 311 -11.67 17.57 15.46
C ALA A 311 -12.30 18.94 15.74
N HIS A 312 -12.84 19.14 16.94
CA HIS A 312 -13.45 20.42 17.32
C HIS A 312 -12.43 21.56 17.33
N GLU A 313 -11.25 21.35 17.92
CA GLU A 313 -10.16 22.32 17.94
C GLU A 313 -9.64 22.62 16.53
N PHE A 314 -9.62 21.62 15.66
CA PHE A 314 -9.33 21.84 14.24
C PHE A 314 -10.34 22.78 13.58
N LEU A 315 -11.63 22.54 13.78
CA LEU A 315 -12.69 23.40 13.23
C LEU A 315 -12.61 24.82 13.78
N MET A 316 -12.37 24.99 15.08
CA MET A 316 -12.15 26.32 15.68
C MET A 316 -10.98 27.07 15.04
N VAL A 317 -9.86 26.38 14.78
CA VAL A 317 -8.71 26.99 14.10
C VAL A 317 -9.02 27.30 12.64
N LYS A 318 -9.71 26.40 11.94
CA LYS A 318 -10.17 26.62 10.57
C LYS A 318 -11.02 27.89 10.49
N ASP A 319 -12.06 28.02 11.32
CA ASP A 319 -12.98 29.16 11.27
C ASP A 319 -12.29 30.49 11.63
N ARG A 320 -11.28 30.45 12.51
CA ARG A 320 -10.47 31.64 12.83
C ARG A 320 -9.54 32.05 11.69
N CYS A 321 -8.98 31.08 10.98
CA CYS A 321 -8.02 31.34 9.90
C CYS A 321 -8.69 31.61 8.55
N ASP A 322 -9.91 31.11 8.35
CA ASP A 322 -10.68 31.21 7.11
C ASP A 322 -12.16 31.53 7.40
N PRO A 323 -12.46 32.71 7.98
CA PRO A 323 -13.82 33.06 8.41
C PRO A 323 -14.80 33.20 7.24
N ASP A 324 -14.30 33.53 6.05
CA ASP A 324 -15.10 33.67 4.83
C ASP A 324 -15.19 32.36 4.03
N GLY A 325 -14.51 31.29 4.46
CA GLY A 325 -14.55 29.98 3.82
C GLY A 325 -13.87 29.92 2.45
N LEU A 326 -12.86 30.76 2.17
CA LEU A 326 -12.15 30.81 0.89
C LEU A 326 -11.46 29.48 0.54
N PHE A 327 -11.08 28.69 1.55
CA PHE A 327 -10.45 27.38 1.37
C PHE A 327 -11.44 26.23 1.59
N SER A 328 -12.74 26.52 1.68
CA SER A 328 -13.80 25.54 1.90
C SER A 328 -14.53 25.27 0.58
N SER A 329 -15.04 24.05 0.45
CA SER A 329 -15.91 23.61 -0.64
C SER A 329 -17.03 22.75 -0.08
N GLU A 330 -18.08 22.52 -0.87
CA GLU A 330 -19.17 21.61 -0.50
C GLU A 330 -18.61 20.25 -0.05
N TRP A 331 -17.63 19.71 -0.78
CA TRP A 331 -17.00 18.44 -0.43
C TRP A 331 -16.20 18.50 0.87
N SER A 332 -15.42 19.55 1.12
CA SER A 332 -14.67 19.65 2.38
C SER A 332 -15.60 19.76 3.59
N ASP A 333 -16.73 20.45 3.44
CA ASP A 333 -17.71 20.61 4.51
C ASP A 333 -18.39 19.29 4.83
N GLN A 334 -18.69 18.47 3.80
CA GLN A 334 -19.22 17.11 3.98
C GLN A 334 -18.21 16.20 4.70
N VAL A 335 -16.94 16.22 4.27
CA VAL A 335 -15.86 15.43 4.88
C VAL A 335 -15.62 15.82 6.34
N LEU A 336 -15.70 17.11 6.64
CA LEU A 336 -15.50 17.68 7.97
C LEU A 336 -16.77 17.65 8.84
N GLY A 337 -17.89 17.09 8.33
CA GLY A 337 -19.14 16.98 9.07
C GLY A 337 -19.78 18.32 9.42
N ILE A 338 -19.46 19.37 8.67
CA ILE A 338 -20.00 20.73 8.83
C ILE A 338 -21.39 20.79 8.20
N ASN A 339 -21.51 20.36 6.94
CA ASN A 339 -22.77 20.39 6.21
C ASN A 339 -22.78 19.35 5.07
N GLY A 340 -23.97 18.83 4.75
CA GLY A 340 -24.19 17.85 3.69
C GLY A 340 -23.85 16.40 4.09
N SER A 341 -23.84 15.52 3.09
CA SER A 341 -23.57 14.09 3.24
C SER A 341 -22.67 13.60 2.12
N LEU A 342 -21.68 12.78 2.47
CA LEU A 342 -20.81 12.11 1.50
C LEU A 342 -21.49 10.92 0.81
N ASN A 343 -22.58 10.43 1.38
CA ASN A 343 -23.33 9.30 0.84
C ASN A 343 -24.28 9.79 -0.25
N ILE A 344 -23.94 9.50 -1.51
CA ILE A 344 -24.71 9.88 -2.70
C ILE A 344 -25.36 8.62 -3.27
N ILE A 345 -26.66 8.48 -3.03
CA ILE A 345 -27.44 7.32 -3.49
C ILE A 345 -27.93 7.56 -4.92
N LYS A 346 -27.49 6.69 -5.84
CA LYS A 346 -27.92 6.63 -7.24
C LYS A 346 -27.57 5.27 -7.82
N GLU A 347 -28.04 4.97 -9.03
CA GLU A 347 -27.58 3.80 -9.78
C GLU A 347 -26.04 3.76 -9.84
N HIS A 348 -25.49 2.57 -9.64
CA HIS A 348 -24.04 2.29 -9.61
C HIS A 348 -23.23 3.04 -8.54
N CYS A 349 -23.87 3.66 -7.53
CA CYS A 349 -23.16 4.45 -6.53
C CYS A 349 -22.11 3.66 -5.73
N ALA A 350 -22.29 2.35 -5.54
CA ALA A 350 -21.33 1.54 -4.79
C ALA A 350 -20.11 1.15 -5.64
N ILE A 351 -20.29 0.99 -6.95
CA ILE A 351 -19.18 0.81 -7.90
C ILE A 351 -18.28 2.05 -7.88
N GLU A 352 -18.89 3.23 -7.89
CA GLU A 352 -18.20 4.53 -7.83
C GLU A 352 -17.67 4.90 -6.43
N GLY A 353 -17.95 4.09 -5.39
CA GLY A 353 -17.58 4.38 -4.00
C GLY A 353 -18.21 5.65 -3.44
N LEU A 354 -19.40 6.00 -3.94
CA LEU A 354 -20.22 7.10 -3.47
C LEU A 354 -21.19 6.66 -2.36
N CYS A 355 -21.48 5.36 -2.26
CA CYS A 355 -22.36 4.78 -1.26
C CYS A 355 -21.89 3.38 -0.85
N VAL A 356 -22.38 2.90 0.30
CA VAL A 356 -22.38 1.46 0.61
C VAL A 356 -23.65 0.86 0.01
N CYS A 357 -23.57 -0.25 -0.70
CA CYS A 357 -24.75 -0.80 -1.39
C CYS A 357 -25.84 -1.23 -0.40
N SER A 358 -27.09 -0.92 -0.73
CA SER A 358 -28.29 -1.40 -0.04
C SER A 358 -29.26 -2.09 -1.00
N GLU A 359 -29.22 -1.70 -2.27
CA GLU A 359 -30.02 -2.24 -3.36
C GLU A 359 -29.10 -2.77 -4.47
N ASP A 360 -29.62 -3.72 -5.25
CA ASP A 360 -28.84 -4.31 -6.35
C ASP A 360 -28.50 -3.30 -7.44
N SER A 361 -29.38 -2.30 -7.67
CA SER A 361 -29.15 -1.17 -8.59
C SER A 361 -27.87 -0.36 -8.29
N HIS A 362 -27.36 -0.41 -7.07
CA HIS A 362 -26.10 0.25 -6.71
C HIS A 362 -24.86 -0.49 -7.24
N CYS A 363 -25.03 -1.72 -7.74
CA CYS A 363 -23.95 -2.65 -8.06
C CYS A 363 -23.85 -3.07 -9.53
N ALA A 364 -24.68 -2.56 -10.45
CA ALA A 364 -24.76 -2.99 -11.86
C ALA A 364 -25.32 -4.42 -12.05
N PRO A 365 -26.60 -4.66 -11.69
CA PRO A 365 -27.22 -5.99 -11.77
C PRO A 365 -27.38 -6.49 -13.21
N GLU A 366 -27.47 -5.58 -14.18
CA GLU A 366 -27.46 -5.87 -15.61
C GLU A 366 -26.14 -6.49 -16.09
N LEU A 367 -25.05 -6.27 -15.35
CA LEU A 367 -23.75 -6.90 -15.55
C LEU A 367 -23.52 -8.12 -14.63
N GLY A 368 -24.56 -8.54 -13.88
CA GLY A 368 -24.53 -9.70 -12.99
C GLY A 368 -23.92 -9.44 -11.62
N TYR A 369 -23.79 -8.18 -11.20
CA TYR A 369 -23.28 -7.80 -9.88
C TYR A 369 -24.41 -7.35 -8.96
N PHE A 370 -24.44 -7.88 -7.74
CA PHE A 370 -25.54 -7.68 -6.80
C PHE A 370 -25.01 -7.21 -5.45
N CYS A 371 -25.86 -6.54 -4.69
CA CYS A 371 -25.50 -6.12 -3.35
C CYS A 371 -25.60 -7.31 -2.39
N ARG A 372 -24.45 -7.73 -1.85
CA ARG A 372 -24.33 -8.93 -0.99
C ARG A 372 -23.67 -8.59 0.35
N PRO A 373 -23.94 -9.39 1.41
CA PRO A 373 -23.16 -9.31 2.63
C PRO A 373 -21.68 -9.64 2.36
N GLY A 374 -20.77 -9.07 3.15
CA GLY A 374 -19.37 -9.49 3.18
C GLY A 374 -19.22 -10.96 3.61
N LYS A 375 -18.15 -11.61 3.13
CA LYS A 375 -17.89 -13.05 3.34
C LYS A 375 -17.32 -13.36 4.73
N VAL A 376 -16.48 -12.48 5.26
CA VAL A 376 -15.87 -12.59 6.60
C VAL A 376 -16.58 -11.66 7.59
N TYR A 377 -16.91 -10.45 7.16
CA TYR A 377 -17.64 -9.47 7.93
C TYR A 377 -19.04 -9.28 7.35
N ALA A 378 -19.98 -10.11 7.79
CA ALA A 378 -21.36 -10.15 7.29
C ALA A 378 -22.16 -8.83 7.41
N LYS A 379 -21.67 -7.85 8.20
CA LYS A 379 -22.24 -6.51 8.26
C LYS A 379 -21.78 -5.59 7.12
N ALA A 380 -20.68 -5.92 6.44
CA ALA A 380 -20.30 -5.23 5.22
C ALA A 380 -21.31 -5.50 4.12
N ARG A 381 -21.44 -4.55 3.21
CA ARG A 381 -22.24 -4.69 1.99
C ARG A 381 -21.36 -4.38 0.79
N VAL A 382 -21.25 -5.33 -0.12
CA VAL A 382 -20.32 -5.30 -1.25
C VAL A 382 -21.00 -5.68 -2.54
N CYS A 383 -20.52 -5.14 -3.66
CA CYS A 383 -20.97 -5.52 -4.98
C CYS A 383 -20.21 -6.78 -5.43
N SER A 384 -20.90 -7.92 -5.42
CA SER A 384 -20.33 -9.21 -5.79
C SER A 384 -21.01 -9.76 -7.04
N PHE A 385 -20.23 -10.39 -7.90
CA PHE A 385 -20.76 -11.11 -9.05
C PHE A 385 -21.63 -12.29 -8.60
N GLY A 386 -22.71 -12.58 -9.33
CA GLY A 386 -23.76 -13.53 -8.93
C GLY A 386 -23.34 -15.00 -8.75
N LYS A 387 -22.07 -15.34 -8.98
CA LYS A 387 -21.48 -16.63 -8.59
C LYS A 387 -20.64 -16.43 -7.33
N ASP A 388 -21.14 -16.93 -6.20
CA ASP A 388 -20.36 -16.99 -4.96
C ASP A 388 -19.15 -17.92 -5.15
N TYR A 389 -18.04 -17.54 -4.50
CA TYR A 389 -16.78 -18.30 -4.43
C TYR A 389 -16.34 -18.48 -2.99
#